data_AF-A0A1B6L981-F1
#
_entry.id   AF-A0A1B6L981-F1
#
_cell.length_a   1.000
_cell.length_b   1.000
_cell.length_c   1.000
_cell.angle_alpha   90.00
_cell.angle_beta   90.00
_cell.angle_gamma   90.00
#
_symmetry.space_group_name_H-M   'P 1'
#
loop_
_entity.id
_entity.type
_entity.pdbx_description
1 polymer ?
#
loop_
_entity_poly.entity_id
_entity_poly.type
_entity_poly.pdbx_seq_one_letter_code
_entity_poly.pdbx_strand_id
1 'polypeptide(L)'
;MALLYSPVDIFIIKHQNEFKQTEWDDLSQKYELSEEMMRMFQNKLNWHSIAKYQNLSSTFIKEFIEYQLNPYIELVCRYQHLTPDFLEEFKDRVDWNIIVERSDIPVEIIIKHVNDIAKFRNEHPEYDETD
;
A
#
# COMPACT_ATOMS: atom_id res chain seq x y z
N MET A 1 2.30 -1.26 33.95
CA MET A 1 2.80 -0.87 32.62
C MET A 1 2.31 -1.90 31.65
N ALA A 2 1.31 -1.55 30.82
CA ALA A 2 0.84 -2.44 29.76
C ALA A 2 1.99 -2.67 28.76
N LEU A 3 2.16 -3.90 28.32
CA LEU A 3 3.17 -4.25 27.33
C LEU A 3 2.85 -3.48 26.04
N LEU A 4 3.76 -2.60 25.60
CA LEU A 4 3.63 -1.78 24.38
C LEU A 4 3.58 -2.62 23.10
N TYR A 5 3.90 -3.91 23.18
CA TYR A 5 4.09 -4.81 22.03
C TYR A 5 3.37 -6.14 22.24
N SER A 6 2.82 -6.71 21.16
CA SER A 6 2.24 -8.05 21.19
C SER A 6 3.34 -9.11 21.44
N PRO A 7 2.98 -10.34 21.87
CA PRO A 7 3.96 -11.41 22.01
C PRO A 7 4.74 -11.71 20.71
N VAL A 8 4.10 -11.54 19.56
CA VAL A 8 4.74 -11.71 18.24
C VAL A 8 5.75 -10.60 17.98
N ASP A 9 5.39 -9.35 18.28
CA ASP A 9 6.29 -8.20 18.13
C ASP A 9 7.55 -8.36 19.00
N ILE A 10 7.38 -8.77 20.26
CA ILE A 10 8.50 -9.03 21.18
C ILE A 10 9.40 -10.13 20.63
N PHE A 11 8.82 -11.20 20.06
CA PHE A 11 9.59 -12.27 19.45
C PHE A 11 10.41 -11.77 18.25
N ILE A 12 9.78 -11.02 17.33
CA ILE A 12 10.46 -10.45 16.17
C ILE A 12 11.60 -9.51 16.62
N ILE A 13 11.35 -8.62 17.58
CA ILE A 13 12.35 -7.68 18.09
C ILE A 13 13.55 -8.43 18.70
N LYS A 14 13.28 -9.49 19.47
CA LYS A 14 14.33 -10.28 20.13
C LYS A 14 15.19 -11.07 19.13
N HIS A 15 14.59 -11.58 18.05
CA HIS A 15 15.24 -12.48 17.10
C HIS A 15 15.57 -11.82 15.74
N GLN A 16 15.41 -10.50 15.61
CA GLN A 16 15.57 -9.73 14.36
C GLN A 16 16.91 -9.90 13.59
N ASN A 17 17.97 -10.31 14.30
CA ASN A 17 19.30 -10.51 13.73
C ASN A 17 19.57 -11.97 13.34
N GLU A 18 18.70 -12.89 13.74
CA GLU A 18 18.77 -14.31 13.41
C GLU A 18 17.98 -14.63 12.13
N PHE A 19 17.01 -13.79 11.78
CA PHE A 19 16.21 -13.92 10.56
C PHE A 19 17.03 -13.69 9.29
N LYS A 20 16.88 -14.62 8.34
CA LYS A 20 17.29 -14.51 6.96
C LYS A 20 16.29 -13.67 6.16
N GLN A 21 16.68 -13.23 4.98
CA GLN A 21 15.80 -12.42 4.12
C GLN A 21 14.49 -13.13 3.79
N THR A 22 14.52 -14.44 3.53
CA THR A 22 13.30 -15.22 3.26
C THR A 22 12.31 -15.24 4.44
N GLU A 23 12.82 -15.15 5.67
CA GLU A 23 11.96 -15.06 6.85
C GLU A 23 11.35 -13.65 6.98
N TRP A 24 12.08 -12.59 6.60
CA TRP A 24 11.52 -11.24 6.48
C TRP A 24 10.48 -11.12 5.36
N ASP A 25 10.68 -11.80 4.24
CA ASP A 25 9.68 -11.87 3.16
C ASP A 25 8.41 -12.57 3.66
N ASP A 26 8.57 -13.69 4.38
CA ASP A 26 7.45 -14.41 5.01
C ASP A 26 6.72 -13.54 6.04
N LEU A 27 7.45 -12.81 6.89
CA LEU A 27 6.86 -11.86 7.83
C LEU A 27 6.06 -10.76 7.13
N SER A 28 6.59 -10.22 6.03
CA SER A 28 5.95 -9.13 5.27
C SER A 28 4.63 -9.54 4.62
N GLN A 29 4.46 -10.83 4.30
CA GLN A 29 3.29 -11.34 3.59
C GLN A 29 2.29 -12.08 4.50
N LYS A 30 2.78 -12.96 5.37
CA LYS A 30 1.95 -14.00 6.01
C LYS A 30 1.42 -13.60 7.39
N TYR A 31 2.05 -12.62 8.03
CA TYR A 31 1.73 -12.21 9.39
C TYR A 31 1.21 -10.79 9.41
N GLU A 32 0.24 -10.51 10.27
CA GLU A 32 -0.23 -9.14 10.49
C GLU A 32 0.83 -8.37 11.27
N LEU A 33 1.53 -7.48 10.58
CA LEU A 33 2.51 -6.59 11.19
C LEU A 33 1.80 -5.30 11.59
N SER A 34 2.06 -4.81 12.79
CA SER A 34 1.65 -3.45 13.13
C SER A 34 2.47 -2.44 12.31
N GLU A 35 1.88 -1.29 12.03
CA GLU A 35 2.58 -0.19 11.35
C GLU A 35 3.85 0.24 12.11
N GLU A 36 3.86 0.15 13.45
CA GLU A 36 5.05 0.43 14.25
C GLU A 36 6.19 -0.56 13.94
N MET A 37 5.88 -1.85 13.82
CA MET A 37 6.87 -2.85 13.41
C MET A 37 7.35 -2.62 11.98
N MET A 38 6.46 -2.21 11.08
CA MET A 38 6.84 -1.87 9.71
C MET A 38 7.81 -0.68 9.67
N ARG A 39 7.59 0.36 10.50
CA ARG A 39 8.53 1.49 10.64
C ARG A 39 9.87 1.05 11.19
N MET A 40 9.85 0.23 12.24
CA MET A 40 11.06 -0.24 12.92
C MET A 40 11.94 -1.09 11.99
N PHE A 41 11.33 -1.91 11.14
CA PHE A 41 12.03 -2.87 10.28
C PHE A 41 11.94 -2.56 8.78
N GLN A 42 11.61 -1.32 8.41
CA GLN A 42 11.38 -0.88 7.03
C GLN A 42 12.45 -1.30 6.02
N ASN A 43 13.72 -1.40 6.44
CA ASN A 43 14.84 -1.74 5.55
C ASN A 43 15.03 -3.26 5.36
N LYS A 44 14.28 -4.09 6.09
CA LYS A 44 14.34 -5.55 6.02
C LYS A 44 13.11 -6.14 5.33
N LEU A 45 12.00 -5.41 5.36
CA LEU A 45 10.70 -5.85 4.87
C LEU A 45 10.61 -5.79 3.34
N ASN A 46 9.79 -6.69 2.80
CA ASN A 46 9.47 -6.76 1.40
C ASN A 46 8.27 -5.85 1.07
N TRP A 47 8.55 -4.67 0.53
CA TRP A 47 7.53 -3.64 0.30
C TRP A 47 6.47 -4.01 -0.74
N HIS A 48 6.78 -4.90 -1.69
CA HIS A 48 5.77 -5.47 -2.58
C HIS A 48 4.72 -6.25 -1.77
N SER A 49 5.19 -7.12 -0.85
CA SER A 49 4.32 -7.89 0.03
C SER A 49 3.57 -6.99 1.01
N ILE A 50 4.22 -5.96 1.57
CA ILE A 50 3.57 -4.98 2.45
C ILE A 50 2.42 -4.27 1.73
N ALA A 51 2.67 -3.75 0.53
CA ALA A 51 1.67 -3.03 -0.26
C ALA A 51 0.45 -3.88 -0.62
N LYS A 52 0.64 -5.20 -0.78
CA LYS A 52 -0.40 -6.13 -1.21
C LYS A 52 -1.17 -6.80 -0.08
N TYR A 53 -0.49 -7.20 0.99
CA TYR A 53 -1.06 -8.13 1.98
C TYR A 53 -1.30 -7.51 3.35
N GLN A 54 -0.60 -6.42 3.70
CA GLN A 54 -0.81 -5.76 4.98
C GLN A 54 -1.97 -4.77 4.90
N ASN A 55 -2.60 -4.49 6.05
CA ASN A 55 -3.58 -3.42 6.18
C ASN A 55 -2.86 -2.11 6.48
N LEU A 56 -2.80 -1.22 5.50
CA LEU A 56 -2.10 0.07 5.63
C LEU A 56 -3.11 1.19 5.82
N SER A 57 -2.92 2.02 6.85
CA SER A 57 -3.68 3.25 7.00
C SER A 57 -3.27 4.29 5.96
N SER A 58 -4.18 5.20 5.62
CA SER A 58 -3.88 6.33 4.73
C SER A 58 -2.72 7.18 5.24
N THR A 59 -2.60 7.35 6.56
CA THR A 59 -1.49 8.07 7.20
C THR A 59 -0.16 7.34 6.99
N PHE A 60 -0.13 6.02 7.11
CA PHE A 60 1.07 5.23 6.85
C PHE A 60 1.48 5.28 5.39
N ILE A 61 0.51 5.11 4.47
CA ILE A 61 0.78 5.19 3.04
C ILE A 61 1.38 6.56 2.72
N LYS A 62 0.79 7.65 3.23
CA LYS A 62 1.32 9.01 3.06
C LYS A 62 2.76 9.17 3.52
N GLU A 63 3.12 8.57 4.65
CA GLU A 63 4.47 8.63 5.18
C GLU A 63 5.48 7.87 4.32
N PHE A 64 5.08 6.76 3.71
CA PHE A 64 5.99 5.84 3.01
C PHE A 64 5.87 5.87 1.48
N ILE A 65 4.95 6.66 0.93
CA ILE A 65 4.69 6.69 -0.51
C ILE A 65 5.93 7.07 -1.30
N GLU A 66 6.64 8.13 -0.91
CA GLU A 66 7.76 8.68 -1.70
C GLU A 66 8.92 7.72 -1.94
N TYR A 67 9.21 6.81 -0.99
CA TYR A 67 10.45 6.06 -1.00
C TYR A 67 10.27 4.54 -1.04
N GLN A 68 9.13 4.03 -0.56
CA GLN A 68 8.93 2.59 -0.41
C GLN A 68 7.72 2.05 -1.16
N LEU A 69 6.60 2.79 -1.15
CA LEU A 69 5.36 2.33 -1.79
C LEU A 69 5.17 2.83 -3.22
N ASN A 70 5.86 3.90 -3.66
CA ASN A 70 5.71 4.44 -5.02
C ASN A 70 5.90 3.38 -6.13
N PRO A 71 6.91 2.50 -6.08
CA PRO A 71 7.07 1.43 -7.09
C PRO A 71 5.94 0.40 -7.09
N TYR A 72 5.07 0.41 -6.07
CA TYR A 72 4.00 -0.55 -5.84
C TYR A 72 2.63 0.13 -5.74
N ILE A 73 2.49 1.34 -6.29
CA ILE A 73 1.24 2.11 -6.18
C ILE A 73 0.05 1.38 -6.81
N GLU A 74 0.28 0.57 -7.85
CA GLU A 74 -0.72 -0.32 -8.45
C GLU A 74 -1.28 -1.33 -7.43
N LEU A 75 -0.44 -1.86 -6.55
CA LEU A 75 -0.82 -2.83 -5.52
C LEU A 75 -1.58 -2.12 -4.40
N VAL A 76 -1.12 -0.92 -4.02
CA VAL A 76 -1.84 -0.07 -3.08
C VAL A 76 -3.25 0.20 -3.61
N CYS A 77 -3.37 0.62 -4.87
CA CYS A 77 -4.66 0.89 -5.50
C CYS A 77 -5.54 -0.35 -5.59
N ARG A 78 -4.96 -1.55 -5.79
CA ARG A 78 -5.71 -2.80 -5.96
C ARG A 78 -6.15 -3.44 -4.66
N TYR A 79 -5.36 -3.35 -3.59
CA TYR A 79 -5.56 -4.16 -2.39
C TYR A 79 -5.85 -3.36 -1.12
N GLN A 80 -5.45 -2.09 -1.06
CA GLN A 80 -5.71 -1.27 0.13
C GLN A 80 -7.12 -0.67 0.12
N HIS A 81 -7.57 -0.22 1.28
CA HIS A 81 -8.81 0.53 1.42
C HIS A 81 -8.56 1.99 1.04
N LEU A 82 -9.14 2.43 -0.08
CA LEU A 82 -8.99 3.79 -0.59
C LEU A 82 -10.21 4.63 -0.18
N THR A 83 -10.03 5.53 0.78
CA THR A 83 -11.08 6.47 1.17
C THR A 83 -11.22 7.59 0.14
N PRO A 84 -12.37 8.28 0.06
CA PRO A 84 -12.52 9.46 -0.79
C PRO A 84 -11.46 10.54 -0.53
N ASP A 85 -11.12 10.78 0.74
CA ASP A 85 -10.09 11.75 1.12
C ASP A 85 -8.70 11.33 0.63
N PHE A 86 -8.39 10.03 0.70
CA PHE A 86 -7.15 9.50 0.13
C PHE A 86 -7.09 9.72 -1.38
N LEU A 87 -8.17 9.40 -2.10
CA LEU A 87 -8.20 9.58 -3.56
C LEU A 87 -8.09 11.05 -3.97
N GLU A 88 -8.68 11.98 -3.22
CA GLU A 88 -8.50 13.41 -3.48
C GLU A 88 -7.05 13.85 -3.24
N GLU A 89 -6.44 13.41 -2.15
CA GLU A 89 -5.06 13.76 -1.79
C GLU A 89 -4.04 13.17 -2.77
N PHE A 90 -4.26 11.96 -3.26
CA PHE A 90 -3.32 11.20 -4.09
C PHE A 90 -3.73 11.07 -5.56
N LYS A 91 -4.67 11.88 -6.05
CA LYS A 91 -5.21 11.81 -7.43
C LYS A 91 -4.17 11.84 -8.55
N ASP A 92 -3.03 12.50 -8.33
CA ASP A 92 -1.94 12.58 -9.31
C ASP A 92 -0.95 11.40 -9.23
N ARG A 93 -1.17 10.42 -8.34
CA ARG A 93 -0.27 9.28 -8.12
C ARG A 93 -0.94 7.93 -8.25
N VAL A 94 -2.22 7.87 -7.97
CA VAL A 94 -2.98 6.62 -8.03
C VAL A 94 -3.18 6.16 -9.47
N ASP A 95 -3.26 4.84 -9.65
CA ASP A 95 -3.63 4.25 -10.92
C ASP A 95 -5.15 4.32 -11.07
N TRP A 96 -5.60 5.27 -11.90
CA TRP A 96 -7.02 5.49 -12.16
C TRP A 96 -7.66 4.35 -12.94
N ASN A 97 -6.92 3.58 -13.74
CA ASN A 97 -7.47 2.42 -14.45
C ASN A 97 -7.82 1.30 -13.45
N ILE A 98 -7.00 1.08 -12.44
CA ILE A 98 -7.33 0.13 -11.36
C ILE A 98 -8.53 0.64 -10.56
N ILE A 99 -8.58 1.94 -10.22
CA ILE A 99 -9.65 2.50 -9.38
C ILE A 99 -11.02 2.38 -10.06
N VAL A 100 -11.15 2.61 -11.37
CA VAL A 100 -12.45 2.53 -12.06
C VAL A 100 -13.00 1.10 -12.14
N GLU A 101 -12.14 0.09 -12.05
CA GLU A 101 -12.54 -1.33 -12.04
C GLU A 101 -13.02 -1.79 -10.64
N ARG A 102 -12.77 -1.00 -9.60
CA ARG A 102 -13.10 -1.38 -8.22
C ARG A 102 -14.58 -1.17 -7.92
N SER A 103 -15.26 -2.27 -7.58
CA SER A 103 -16.68 -2.25 -7.22
C SER A 103 -16.98 -1.58 -5.87
N ASP A 104 -15.99 -1.44 -4.99
CA ASP A 104 -16.15 -0.83 -3.67
C ASP A 104 -16.02 0.70 -3.68
N ILE A 105 -15.59 1.29 -4.80
CA ILE A 105 -15.50 2.74 -4.95
C ILE A 105 -16.84 3.29 -5.47
N PRO A 106 -17.48 4.24 -4.76
CA PRO A 106 -18.72 4.83 -5.23
C PRO A 106 -18.56 5.54 -6.57
N VAL A 107 -19.52 5.37 -7.47
CA VAL A 107 -19.49 5.94 -8.83
C VAL A 107 -19.40 7.48 -8.81
N GLU A 108 -19.91 8.12 -7.76
CA GLU A 108 -19.85 9.57 -7.58
C GLU A 108 -18.39 10.07 -7.46
N ILE A 109 -17.51 9.27 -6.83
CA ILE A 109 -16.09 9.56 -6.74
C ILE A 109 -15.45 9.46 -8.13
N ILE A 110 -15.80 8.42 -8.90
CA ILE A 110 -15.32 8.25 -10.28
C ILE A 110 -15.73 9.43 -11.17
N ILE A 111 -17.01 9.84 -11.09
CA ILE A 111 -17.53 10.99 -11.84
C ILE A 111 -16.79 12.27 -11.45
N LYS A 112 -16.56 12.50 -10.15
CA LYS A 112 -15.83 13.67 -9.65
C LYS A 112 -14.42 13.77 -10.26
N HIS A 113 -13.76 12.62 -10.46
CA HIS A 113 -12.39 12.51 -10.94
C HIS A 113 -12.26 12.17 -12.43
N VAL A 114 -13.31 12.36 -13.24
CA VAL A 114 -13.30 12.03 -14.68
C VAL A 114 -12.15 12.70 -15.45
N ASN A 115 -11.78 13.93 -15.07
CA ASN A 115 -10.68 14.64 -15.69
C ASN A 115 -9.31 14.07 -15.27
N ASP A 116 -9.17 13.62 -14.03
CA ASP A 116 -7.95 12.99 -13.54
C ASP A 116 -7.74 11.62 -14.20
N ILE A 117 -8.82 10.86 -14.39
CA ILE A 117 -8.83 9.59 -15.15
C ILE A 117 -8.40 9.83 -16.61
N ALA A 118 -8.97 10.86 -17.26
CA ALA A 118 -8.61 11.19 -18.64
C ALA A 118 -7.14 11.64 -18.76
N LYS A 119 -6.66 12.47 -17.81
CA LYS A 119 -5.25 12.87 -17.73
C LYS A 119 -4.33 11.65 -17.59
N PHE A 120 -4.62 10.76 -16.63
CA PHE A 120 -3.83 9.56 -16.38
C PHE A 120 -3.69 8.68 -17.62
N ARG A 121 -4.79 8.42 -18.34
CA ARG A 121 -4.77 7.62 -19.58
C ARG A 121 -3.98 8.27 -20.70
N ASN A 122 -4.04 9.60 -20.83
CA ASN A 122 -3.23 10.31 -21.81
C ASN A 122 -1.72 10.24 -21.50
N GLU A 123 -1.36 10.20 -20.22
CA GLU A 123 0.03 10.08 -19.76
C GLU A 123 0.57 8.65 -19.89
N HIS A 124 -0.31 7.64 -19.91
CA HIS A 124 0.03 6.22 -19.98
C HIS A 124 -0.74 5.50 -21.12
N PRO A 125 -0.48 5.86 -22.38
CA PRO A 125 -1.21 5.33 -23.53
C PRO A 125 -1.03 3.81 -23.74
N GLU A 126 0.00 3.21 -23.14
CA GLU A 126 0.25 1.76 -23.18
C GLU A 126 -0.90 0.91 -22.60
N TYR A 127 -1.80 1.52 -21.82
CA TYR A 127 -2.98 0.85 -21.28
C TYR A 127 -4.25 1.02 -22.15
N ASP A 128 -4.20 1.83 -23.20
CA ASP A 128 -5.36 2.11 -24.09
C ASP A 128 -5.40 1.18 -25.32
N GLU A 129 -4.37 0.34 -25.52
CA GLU A 129 -4.38 -0.72 -26.54
C GLU A 129 -5.28 -1.87 -26.07
N THR A 130 -6.57 -1.71 -26.35
CA THR A 130 -7.56 -2.80 -26.31
C THR A 130 -7.59 -3.51 -27.67
N ASP A 131 -7.16 -4.78 -27.68
CA ASP A 131 -7.69 -5.80 -28.61
C ASP A 131 -9.13 -6.16 -28.22
#